data_AF-A0A0A2UYQ4-F1
#
_entry.id   AF-A0A0A2UYQ4-F1
#
_cell.length_a   1.000
_cell.length_b   1.000
_cell.length_c   1.000
_cell.angle_alpha   90.00
_cell.angle_beta   90.00
_cell.angle_gamma   90.00
#
_symmetry.space_group_name_H-M   'P 1'
#
loop_
_entity.id
_entity.type
_entity.pdbx_description
1 polymer ?
#
loop_
_entity_poly.entity_id
_entity_poly.type
_entity_poly.pdbx_seq_one_letter_code
_entity_poly.pdbx_strand_id
1 'polypeptide(L)'
;MAGIVDDKSEHCLPFLLEQLKLHGQRHAHDSNPPPFFVGLNGVQGAGKTVLVAILRSTLSSPPYNLPTIAFSLDDIYLNHTDQLRLAASHPSNPLLQHRGQPSTHDIPLGKRIFSSLRQGLPTKIPAYDKSAFNGQGDRIPESRWEVVNDVSAGQRPVKVVIFEGWCVGFRARPEEEIRKVWEHAVQQCKQDLVGYRGRLGYVRFEDVKVINDALRGYDAFTDQLDAFIHIDAEDTHFVYDWRQEQEQNLIAAKGSGMTVEQVNKFVDGYYPSYELFTKTLRKGVFAPRQKPGQLESSDDSWRDRQLRLIDIGARGEARCQRETGSTFVINVLIEADRVINLRDEPEVINTLSESGSVPWLTLPGNDPVKEEYYAIEQEWPEESLMRRKAYMPLVEERKQEGRLGKAF
;
A
#
# COMPACT_ATOMS: atom_id res chain seq x y z
N MET A 1 4.59 -22.78 -1.46
CA MET A 1 4.39 -21.31 -1.53
C MET A 1 2.97 -21.04 -1.04
N ALA A 2 2.76 -20.20 -0.03
CA ALA A 2 1.41 -19.69 0.22
C ALA A 2 0.96 -18.94 -1.03
N GLY A 3 -0.17 -19.32 -1.63
CA GLY A 3 -0.71 -18.61 -2.77
C GLY A 3 -0.94 -17.16 -2.37
N ILE A 4 -0.38 -16.20 -3.11
CA ILE A 4 -0.73 -14.80 -2.92
C ILE A 4 -2.19 -14.68 -3.36
N VAL A 5 -3.11 -14.56 -2.40
CA VAL A 5 -4.52 -14.27 -2.67
C VAL A 5 -4.60 -12.80 -3.06
N ASP A 6 -5.01 -12.53 -4.30
CA ASP A 6 -5.17 -11.18 -4.81
C ASP A 6 -6.62 -10.71 -4.67
N ASP A 7 -6.85 -9.92 -3.62
CA ASP A 7 -8.12 -9.29 -3.25
C ASP A 7 -8.25 -7.85 -3.77
N LYS A 8 -7.19 -7.29 -4.35
CA LYS A 8 -7.16 -5.87 -4.75
C LYS A 8 -7.46 -5.70 -6.24
N SER A 9 -7.00 -6.62 -7.09
CA SER A 9 -7.22 -6.49 -8.54
C SER A 9 -8.70 -6.61 -8.91
N GLU A 10 -9.51 -7.35 -8.15
CA GLU A 10 -10.96 -7.48 -8.38
C GLU A 10 -11.69 -6.14 -8.34
N HIS A 11 -11.18 -5.19 -7.56
CA HIS A 11 -11.70 -3.83 -7.49
C HIS A 11 -10.98 -2.87 -8.44
N CYS A 12 -9.66 -3.00 -8.57
CA CYS A 12 -8.86 -2.10 -9.40
C CYS A 12 -9.13 -2.27 -10.89
N LEU A 13 -9.28 -3.51 -11.37
CA LEU A 13 -9.41 -3.79 -12.80
C LEU A 13 -10.72 -3.24 -13.38
N PRO A 14 -11.92 -3.49 -12.81
CA PRO A 14 -13.16 -2.89 -13.32
C PRO A 14 -13.10 -1.36 -13.35
N PHE A 15 -12.58 -0.74 -12.28
CA PHE A 15 -12.36 0.70 -12.22
C PHE A 15 -11.48 1.20 -13.37
N LEU A 16 -10.32 0.58 -13.61
CA LEU A 16 -9.43 0.98 -14.70
C LEU A 16 -10.06 0.78 -16.08
N LEU A 17 -10.81 -0.29 -16.29
CA LEU A 17 -11.48 -0.56 -17.57
C LEU A 17 -12.55 0.49 -17.88
N GLU A 18 -13.31 0.93 -16.87
CA GLU A 18 -14.27 2.03 -17.01
C GLU A 18 -13.56 3.34 -17.38
N GLN A 19 -12.48 3.68 -16.67
CA GLN A 19 -11.73 4.90 -16.97
C GLN A 19 -11.05 4.85 -18.35
N LEU A 20 -10.54 3.69 -18.76
CA LEU A 20 -9.98 3.48 -20.10
C LEU A 20 -11.03 3.64 -21.20
N LYS A 21 -12.27 3.19 -20.97
CA LYS A 21 -13.38 3.42 -21.90
C LYS A 21 -13.69 4.91 -22.05
N LEU A 22 -13.78 5.64 -20.94
CA LEU A 22 -14.00 7.10 -20.95
C LEU A 22 -12.85 7.84 -21.64
N HIS A 23 -11.60 7.40 -21.42
CA HIS A 23 -10.43 7.94 -22.12
C HIS A 23 -10.51 7.72 -23.63
N GLY A 24 -10.86 6.51 -24.06
CA GLY A 24 -11.05 6.19 -25.47
C GLY A 24 -12.15 7.03 -26.13
N GLN A 25 -13.25 7.30 -25.43
CA GLN A 25 -14.31 8.18 -25.90
C GLN A 25 -13.85 9.63 -26.03
N ARG A 26 -13.09 10.14 -25.03
CA ARG A 26 -12.55 11.51 -25.04
C ARG A 26 -11.60 11.74 -26.23
N HIS A 27 -10.85 10.73 -26.63
CA HIS A 27 -9.87 10.80 -27.72
C HIS A 27 -10.32 10.06 -28.99
N ALA A 28 -11.63 9.84 -29.19
CA ALA A 28 -12.14 9.06 -30.32
C ALA A 28 -11.80 9.65 -31.71
N HIS A 29 -11.57 10.96 -31.78
CA HIS A 29 -11.20 11.68 -33.01
C HIS A 29 -9.70 12.01 -33.10
N ASP A 30 -8.91 11.58 -32.11
CA ASP A 30 -7.46 11.77 -32.12
C ASP A 30 -6.80 10.61 -32.88
N SER A 31 -6.02 10.93 -33.92
CA SER A 31 -5.29 9.92 -34.68
C SER A 31 -4.11 9.33 -33.91
N ASN A 32 -3.63 10.02 -32.86
CA ASN A 32 -2.58 9.56 -31.99
C ASN A 32 -2.94 9.85 -30.51
N PRO A 33 -3.94 9.15 -29.97
CA PRO A 33 -4.41 9.41 -28.61
C PRO A 33 -3.26 9.19 -27.61
N PRO A 34 -3.09 10.08 -26.63
CA PRO A 34 -2.06 9.91 -25.60
C PRO A 34 -2.33 8.63 -24.79
N PRO A 35 -1.29 7.99 -24.24
CA PRO A 35 -1.48 6.90 -23.30
C PRO A 35 -2.27 7.34 -22.08
N PHE A 36 -2.97 6.39 -21.47
CA PHE A 36 -3.69 6.57 -20.22
C PHE A 36 -2.73 6.37 -19.04
N PHE A 37 -2.55 7.41 -18.22
CA PHE A 37 -1.66 7.39 -17.06
C PHE A 37 -2.41 7.06 -15.78
N VAL A 38 -2.02 5.96 -15.13
CA VAL A 38 -2.54 5.51 -13.83
C VAL A 38 -1.51 5.82 -12.76
N GLY A 39 -1.91 6.55 -11.73
CA GLY A 39 -1.13 6.66 -10.50
C GLY A 39 -1.54 5.59 -9.51
N LEU A 40 -0.57 4.93 -8.89
CA LEU A 40 -0.83 3.96 -7.82
C LEU A 40 -0.04 4.33 -6.57
N ASN A 41 -0.76 4.69 -5.51
CA ASN A 41 -0.20 4.95 -4.20
C ASN A 41 -0.52 3.81 -3.24
N GLY A 42 0.39 3.59 -2.31
CA GLY A 42 0.18 2.74 -1.15
C GLY A 42 1.41 2.73 -0.27
N VAL A 43 1.22 2.60 1.03
CA VAL A 43 2.34 2.54 1.98
C VAL A 43 3.27 1.35 1.68
N GLN A 44 4.46 1.35 2.25
CA GLN A 44 5.38 0.23 2.11
C GLN A 44 4.75 -1.08 2.63
N GLY A 45 5.03 -2.21 1.98
CA GLY A 45 4.43 -3.50 2.36
C GLY A 45 2.99 -3.74 1.89
N ALA A 46 2.25 -2.72 1.46
CA ALA A 46 0.82 -2.82 1.07
C ALA A 46 0.52 -3.62 -0.23
N GLY A 47 1.46 -4.43 -0.74
CA GLY A 47 1.24 -5.28 -1.92
C GLY A 47 1.27 -4.57 -3.28
N LYS A 48 1.67 -3.29 -3.36
CA LYS A 48 1.71 -2.51 -4.62
C LYS A 48 2.37 -3.25 -5.79
N THR A 49 3.58 -3.77 -5.60
CA THR A 49 4.35 -4.42 -6.68
C THR A 49 3.62 -5.63 -7.24
N VAL A 50 2.95 -6.40 -6.38
CA VAL A 50 2.12 -7.55 -6.80
C VAL A 50 0.93 -7.04 -7.62
N LEU A 51 0.19 -6.06 -7.10
CA LEU A 51 -0.96 -5.49 -7.79
C LEU A 51 -0.57 -4.91 -9.16
N VAL A 52 0.53 -4.16 -9.23
CA VAL A 52 1.06 -3.57 -10.47
C VAL A 52 1.41 -4.66 -11.48
N ALA A 53 2.04 -5.75 -11.05
CA ALA A 53 2.38 -6.87 -11.92
C ALA A 53 1.12 -7.55 -12.48
N ILE A 54 0.10 -7.76 -11.65
CA ILE A 54 -1.19 -8.34 -12.05
C ILE A 54 -1.89 -7.41 -13.04
N LEU A 55 -2.07 -6.13 -12.70
CA LEU A 55 -2.71 -5.15 -13.59
C LEU A 55 -2.00 -5.03 -14.94
N ARG A 56 -0.66 -4.94 -14.94
CA ARG A 56 0.13 -4.90 -16.18
C ARG A 56 -0.08 -6.16 -17.01
N SER A 57 0.00 -7.33 -16.38
CA SER A 57 -0.17 -8.62 -17.07
C SER A 57 -1.56 -8.77 -17.66
N THR A 58 -2.60 -8.50 -16.88
CA THR A 58 -4.00 -8.60 -17.30
C THR A 58 -4.31 -7.63 -18.44
N LEU A 59 -3.95 -6.35 -18.31
CA LEU A 59 -4.22 -5.35 -19.36
C LEU A 59 -3.46 -5.64 -20.66
N SER A 60 -2.26 -6.21 -20.56
CA SER A 60 -1.44 -6.57 -21.73
C SER A 60 -1.89 -7.85 -22.44
N SER A 61 -2.65 -8.70 -21.74
CA SER A 61 -3.09 -10.02 -22.22
C SER A 61 -4.50 -9.96 -22.83
N PRO A 62 -4.93 -11.01 -23.58
CA PRO A 62 -6.33 -11.14 -23.96
C PRO A 62 -7.27 -11.11 -22.75
N PRO A 63 -8.47 -10.51 -22.87
CA PRO A 63 -9.05 -9.95 -24.10
C PRO A 63 -8.59 -8.51 -24.42
N TYR A 64 -7.89 -7.83 -23.50
CA TYR A 64 -7.62 -6.38 -23.59
C TYR A 64 -6.48 -6.04 -24.57
N ASN A 65 -5.38 -6.79 -24.54
CA ASN A 65 -4.23 -6.64 -25.44
C ASN A 65 -3.66 -5.20 -25.53
N LEU A 66 -3.77 -4.43 -24.44
CA LEU A 66 -3.31 -3.04 -24.35
C LEU A 66 -1.83 -3.01 -23.98
N PRO A 67 -0.93 -2.46 -24.84
CA PRO A 67 0.47 -2.28 -24.48
C PRO A 67 0.61 -1.47 -23.18
N THR A 68 0.95 -2.15 -22.09
CA THR A 68 0.97 -1.60 -20.74
C THR A 68 2.37 -1.68 -20.16
N ILE A 69 2.88 -0.55 -19.68
CA ILE A 69 4.14 -0.49 -18.95
C ILE A 69 3.87 -0.07 -17.51
N ALA A 70 4.78 -0.45 -16.62
CA ALA A 70 4.80 0.03 -15.25
C ALA A 70 6.21 0.52 -14.94
N PHE A 71 6.32 1.68 -14.32
CA PHE A 71 7.58 2.14 -13.74
C PHE A 71 7.31 2.80 -12.39
N SER A 72 8.27 2.65 -11.49
CA SER A 72 8.15 3.08 -10.11
C SER A 72 8.74 4.48 -9.94
N LEU A 73 8.24 5.21 -8.94
CA LEU A 73 8.90 6.41 -8.46
C LEU A 73 10.34 6.10 -8.02
N ASP A 74 10.57 4.91 -7.48
CA ASP A 74 11.89 4.41 -7.12
C ASP A 74 12.86 4.33 -8.32
N ASP A 75 12.37 4.13 -9.55
CA ASP A 75 13.23 4.06 -10.74
C ASP A 75 13.84 5.41 -11.11
N ILE A 76 13.26 6.50 -10.61
CA ILE A 76 13.76 7.86 -10.80
C ILE A 76 14.44 8.41 -9.55
N TYR A 77 14.90 7.58 -8.61
CA TYR A 77 15.82 8.06 -7.57
C TYR A 77 17.02 8.80 -8.19
N LEU A 78 17.57 9.74 -7.43
CA LEU A 78 18.87 10.33 -7.72
C LEU A 78 19.92 9.21 -7.84
N ASN A 79 20.86 9.36 -8.77
CA ASN A 79 22.03 8.49 -8.80
C ASN A 79 22.82 8.63 -7.49
N HIS A 80 23.71 7.68 -7.22
CA HIS A 80 24.47 7.63 -5.97
C HIS A 80 25.25 8.93 -5.70
N THR A 81 25.87 9.49 -6.74
CA THR A 81 26.65 10.73 -6.63
C THR A 81 25.79 11.92 -6.21
N ASP A 82 24.61 12.06 -6.82
CA ASP A 82 23.67 13.15 -6.54
C ASP A 82 23.00 12.97 -5.17
N GLN A 83 22.72 11.73 -4.76
CA GLN A 83 22.22 11.41 -3.41
C GLN A 83 23.26 11.79 -2.33
N LEU A 84 24.56 11.48 -2.54
CA LEU A 84 25.62 11.90 -1.62
C LEU A 84 25.73 13.42 -1.54
N ARG A 85 25.60 14.12 -2.67
CA ARG A 85 25.61 15.58 -2.71
C ARG A 85 24.42 16.18 -1.95
N LEU A 86 23.24 15.59 -2.09
CA LEU A 86 22.04 16.00 -1.35
C LEU A 86 22.25 15.84 0.15
N ALA A 87 22.71 14.67 0.61
CA ALA A 87 23.02 14.40 2.01
C ALA A 87 24.06 15.40 2.58
N ALA A 88 25.15 15.64 1.85
CA ALA A 88 26.21 16.57 2.26
C ALA A 88 25.75 18.04 2.35
N SER A 89 24.77 18.44 1.53
CA SER A 89 24.16 19.78 1.62
C SER A 89 23.15 19.94 2.77
N HIS A 90 22.70 18.83 3.36
CA HIS A 90 21.75 18.81 4.47
C HIS A 90 22.24 17.92 5.63
N PRO A 91 23.44 18.17 6.20
CA PRO A 91 24.10 17.22 7.11
C PRO A 91 23.35 16.96 8.41
N SER A 92 22.45 17.87 8.80
CA SER A 92 21.63 17.73 10.01
C SER A 92 20.22 17.18 9.75
N ASN A 93 19.82 16.97 8.49
CA ASN A 93 18.48 16.48 8.16
C ASN A 93 18.50 14.95 8.01
N PRO A 94 17.96 14.18 8.96
CA PRO A 94 17.97 12.72 8.89
C PRO A 94 17.14 12.16 7.73
N LEU A 95 16.14 12.90 7.24
CA LEU A 95 15.24 12.48 6.17
C LEU A 95 15.90 12.48 4.78
N LEU A 96 17.05 13.13 4.63
CA LEU A 96 17.75 13.30 3.35
C LEU A 96 19.09 12.56 3.26
N GLN A 97 19.46 11.80 4.30
CA GLN A 97 20.73 11.06 4.32
C GLN A 97 20.73 9.84 3.39
N HIS A 98 19.54 9.31 3.08
CA HIS A 98 19.36 8.13 2.24
C HIS A 98 18.21 8.35 1.26
N ARG A 99 18.18 7.57 0.18
CA ARG A 99 17.06 7.56 -0.78
C ARG A 99 15.74 7.20 -0.08
N GLY A 100 14.64 7.77 -0.53
CA GLY A 100 13.29 7.40 -0.09
C GLY A 100 12.33 8.58 -0.03
N GLN A 101 12.68 9.59 0.77
CA GLN A 101 11.85 10.76 0.99
C GLN A 101 11.75 11.65 -0.26
N PRO A 102 10.66 12.44 -0.43
CA PRO A 102 10.65 13.53 -1.40
C PRO A 102 11.91 14.41 -1.27
N SER A 103 12.40 14.92 -2.40
CA SER A 103 13.75 15.48 -2.63
C SER A 103 14.78 14.47 -3.15
N THR A 104 14.62 13.16 -2.90
CA THR A 104 15.58 12.13 -3.34
C THR A 104 15.34 11.58 -4.75
N HIS A 105 14.44 12.18 -5.52
CA HIS A 105 14.10 11.77 -6.89
C HIS A 105 14.55 12.81 -7.93
N ASP A 106 14.99 12.34 -9.10
CA ASP A 106 15.39 13.14 -10.27
C ASP A 106 14.15 13.66 -11.00
N ILE A 107 13.63 14.80 -10.54
CA ILE A 107 12.42 15.43 -11.11
C ILE A 107 12.58 15.76 -12.61
N PRO A 108 13.69 16.35 -13.07
CA PRO A 108 13.90 16.58 -14.50
C PRO A 108 13.86 15.30 -15.34
N LEU A 109 14.44 14.20 -14.88
CA LEU A 109 14.35 12.90 -15.58
C LEU A 109 12.91 12.41 -15.66
N GLY A 110 12.18 12.38 -14.54
CA GLY A 110 10.77 11.99 -14.53
C GLY A 110 9.94 12.81 -15.52
N LYS A 111 10.13 14.13 -15.56
CA LYS A 111 9.41 15.01 -16.49
C LYS A 111 9.67 14.66 -17.96
N ARG A 112 10.93 14.34 -18.30
CA ARG A 112 11.28 13.91 -19.66
C ARG A 112 10.60 12.60 -20.02
N ILE A 113 10.54 11.63 -19.11
CA ILE A 113 9.89 10.34 -19.34
C ILE A 113 8.39 10.51 -19.57
N PHE A 114 7.68 11.21 -18.66
CA PHE A 114 6.24 11.48 -18.81
C PHE A 114 5.94 12.20 -20.13
N SER A 115 6.72 13.23 -20.47
CA SER A 115 6.54 13.98 -21.72
C SER A 115 6.78 13.11 -22.96
N SER A 116 7.83 12.30 -22.95
CA SER A 116 8.19 11.39 -24.04
C SER A 116 7.13 10.31 -24.25
N LEU A 117 6.66 9.68 -23.16
CA LEU A 117 5.57 8.71 -23.19
C LEU A 117 4.28 9.31 -23.69
N ARG A 118 3.91 10.51 -23.22
CA ARG A 118 2.67 11.18 -23.65
C ARG A 118 2.64 11.46 -25.15
N GLN A 119 3.81 11.74 -25.73
CA GLN A 119 3.97 11.97 -27.17
C GLN A 119 4.11 10.67 -27.99
N GLY A 120 4.16 9.50 -27.33
CA GLY A 120 4.38 8.22 -28.00
C GLY A 120 5.79 8.04 -28.58
N LEU A 121 6.77 8.81 -28.08
CA LEU A 121 8.15 8.75 -28.57
C LEU A 121 8.88 7.52 -28.01
N PRO A 122 9.90 6.99 -28.73
CA PRO A 122 10.82 6.00 -28.18
C PRO A 122 11.39 6.51 -26.85
N THR A 123 11.09 5.79 -25.77
CA THR A 123 11.39 6.23 -24.41
C THR A 123 12.19 5.15 -23.69
N LYS A 124 13.29 5.55 -23.05
CA LYS A 124 14.03 4.67 -22.14
C LYS A 124 13.45 4.76 -20.75
N ILE A 125 12.99 3.64 -20.21
CA ILE A 125 12.45 3.53 -18.85
C ILE A 125 13.61 3.27 -17.89
N PRO A 126 13.87 4.18 -16.94
CA PRO A 126 14.96 4.01 -15.99
C PRO A 126 14.71 2.81 -15.09
N ALA A 127 15.80 2.30 -14.52
CA ALA A 127 15.76 1.27 -13.50
C ALA A 127 16.83 1.56 -12.44
N TYR A 128 16.51 1.19 -11.21
CA TYR A 128 17.34 1.49 -10.05
C TYR A 128 17.78 0.22 -9.33
N ASP A 129 19.09 0.05 -9.15
CA ASP A 129 19.64 -1.06 -8.38
C ASP A 129 19.79 -0.64 -6.92
N LYS A 130 18.84 -1.07 -6.08
CA LYS A 130 18.85 -0.81 -4.63
C LYS A 130 20.01 -1.50 -3.89
N SER A 131 20.65 -2.49 -4.49
CA SER A 131 21.76 -3.27 -3.88
C SER A 131 23.13 -2.66 -4.12
N ALA A 132 23.26 -1.80 -5.15
CA ALA A 132 24.51 -1.11 -5.47
C ALA A 132 25.03 -0.29 -4.27
N PHE A 133 26.36 -0.12 -4.21
CA PHE A 133 27.05 0.63 -3.15
C PHE A 133 26.67 0.17 -1.72
N ASN A 134 26.69 -1.14 -1.48
CA ASN A 134 26.34 -1.75 -0.19
C ASN A 134 24.91 -1.40 0.26
N GLY A 135 23.94 -1.47 -0.66
CA GLY A 135 22.53 -1.20 -0.35
C GLY A 135 22.15 0.29 -0.31
N GLN A 136 23.08 1.21 -0.60
CA GLN A 136 22.79 2.64 -0.75
C GLN A 136 22.03 2.94 -2.06
N GLY A 137 22.25 2.10 -3.05
CA GLY A 137 21.58 2.12 -4.34
C GLY A 137 22.23 3.05 -5.37
N ASP A 138 22.04 2.72 -6.63
CA ASP A 138 22.39 3.58 -7.77
C ASP A 138 21.52 3.27 -8.98
N ARG A 139 21.45 4.22 -9.91
CA ARG A 139 20.77 4.03 -11.18
C ARG A 139 21.58 3.08 -12.05
N ILE A 140 20.92 2.11 -12.69
CA ILE A 140 21.62 1.26 -13.66
C ILE A 140 22.04 2.10 -14.88
N PRO A 141 23.11 1.72 -15.61
CA PRO A 141 23.53 2.45 -16.81
C PRO A 141 22.40 2.58 -17.83
N GLU A 142 22.27 3.75 -18.45
CA GLU A 142 21.19 4.06 -19.40
C GLU A 142 21.12 3.11 -20.60
N SER A 143 22.25 2.50 -20.98
CA SER A 143 22.30 1.48 -22.03
C SER A 143 21.56 0.19 -21.69
N ARG A 144 21.21 -0.03 -20.42
CA ARG A 144 20.45 -1.20 -19.94
C ARG A 144 18.99 -0.89 -19.64
N TRP A 145 18.54 0.33 -19.88
CA TRP A 145 17.15 0.71 -19.67
C TRP A 145 16.26 0.09 -20.74
N GLU A 146 15.06 -0.33 -20.34
CA GLU A 146 14.06 -0.84 -21.27
C GLU A 146 13.66 0.28 -22.24
N VAL A 147 13.67 -0.01 -23.55
CA VAL A 147 13.17 0.92 -24.56
C VAL A 147 11.75 0.54 -24.93
N VAL A 148 10.84 1.50 -24.82
CA VAL A 148 9.42 1.37 -25.19
C VAL A 148 9.08 2.32 -26.33
N ASN A 149 7.99 2.05 -27.06
CA ASN A 149 7.58 2.80 -28.27
C ASN A 149 8.60 2.73 -29.43
N ASP A 150 9.47 1.72 -29.47
CA ASP A 150 10.37 1.53 -30.60
C ASP A 150 9.66 0.83 -31.77
N VAL A 151 9.08 1.65 -32.66
CA VAL A 151 8.39 1.18 -33.87
C VAL A 151 9.35 0.41 -34.80
N SER A 152 10.64 0.77 -34.83
CA SER A 152 11.62 0.08 -35.68
C SER A 152 11.91 -1.34 -35.19
N ALA A 153 11.77 -1.57 -33.88
CA ALA A 153 11.82 -2.90 -33.27
C ALA A 153 10.45 -3.64 -33.28
N GLY A 154 9.46 -3.12 -34.01
CA GLY A 154 8.12 -3.71 -34.11
C GLY A 154 7.23 -3.50 -32.89
N GLN A 155 7.60 -2.61 -31.96
CA GLN A 155 6.79 -2.32 -30.79
C GLN A 155 5.57 -1.47 -31.17
N ARG A 156 4.44 -1.76 -30.54
CA ARG A 156 3.25 -0.90 -30.60
C ARG A 156 3.38 0.24 -29.58
N PRO A 157 2.85 1.44 -29.86
CA PRO A 157 2.81 2.52 -28.88
C PRO A 157 2.12 2.07 -27.58
N VAL A 158 2.74 2.41 -26.45
CA VAL A 158 2.20 2.23 -25.11
C VAL A 158 0.82 2.90 -25.03
N LYS A 159 -0.14 2.18 -24.47
CA LYS A 159 -1.52 2.64 -24.28
C LYS A 159 -1.85 2.90 -22.82
N VAL A 160 -1.20 2.20 -21.90
CA VAL A 160 -1.38 2.39 -20.46
C VAL A 160 -0.03 2.49 -19.78
N VAL A 161 0.12 3.49 -18.92
CA VAL A 161 1.31 3.71 -18.09
C VAL A 161 0.89 3.66 -16.64
N ILE A 162 1.40 2.69 -15.87
CA ILE A 162 1.20 2.61 -14.42
C ILE A 162 2.42 3.22 -13.74
N PHE A 163 2.23 4.37 -13.08
CA PHE A 163 3.24 5.02 -12.27
C PHE A 163 2.94 4.81 -10.79
N GLU A 164 3.79 4.06 -10.11
CA GLU A 164 3.55 3.62 -8.73
C GLU A 164 4.58 4.17 -7.75
N GLY A 165 4.18 4.36 -6.50
CA GLY A 165 5.12 4.68 -5.43
C GLY A 165 4.42 5.14 -4.16
N TRP A 166 5.14 5.05 -3.04
CA TRP A 166 4.58 5.27 -1.71
C TRP A 166 4.15 6.73 -1.46
N CYS A 167 4.78 7.71 -2.11
CA CYS A 167 4.42 9.13 -2.04
C CYS A 167 3.86 9.68 -3.36
N VAL A 168 3.50 8.84 -4.34
CA VAL A 168 2.80 9.29 -5.55
C VAL A 168 1.46 9.90 -5.15
N GLY A 169 1.15 11.09 -5.64
CA GLY A 169 -0.06 11.83 -5.23
C GLY A 169 0.10 12.70 -3.97
N PHE A 170 1.22 12.60 -3.23
CA PHE A 170 1.50 13.56 -2.17
C PHE A 170 1.73 14.95 -2.77
N ARG A 171 1.20 15.97 -2.10
CA ARG A 171 1.26 17.37 -2.53
C ARG A 171 1.85 18.22 -1.42
N ALA A 172 2.60 19.25 -1.81
CA ALA A 172 3.04 20.29 -0.88
C ALA A 172 1.81 20.99 -0.26
N ARG A 173 1.89 21.27 1.04
CA ARG A 173 0.85 21.94 1.82
C ARG A 173 1.32 23.33 2.27
N PRO A 174 0.39 24.25 2.59
CA PRO A 174 0.74 25.52 3.21
C PRO A 174 1.59 25.32 4.47
N GLU A 175 2.57 26.18 4.69
CA GLU A 175 3.50 26.05 5.82
C GLU A 175 2.76 26.04 7.17
N GLU A 176 1.75 26.88 7.31
CA GLU A 176 0.92 26.96 8.53
C GLU A 176 0.23 25.63 8.86
N GLU A 177 -0.27 24.92 7.84
CA GLU A 177 -0.93 23.64 8.07
C GLU A 177 0.03 22.54 8.50
N ILE A 178 1.23 22.47 7.89
CA ILE A 178 2.24 21.48 8.29
C ILE A 178 2.80 21.81 9.67
N ARG A 179 2.98 23.10 9.99
CA ARG A 179 3.45 23.58 11.28
C ARG A 179 2.48 23.17 12.38
N LYS A 180 1.18 23.40 12.19
CA LYS A 180 0.14 22.99 13.15
C LYS A 180 0.15 21.48 13.42
N VAL A 181 0.28 20.64 12.38
CA VAL A 181 0.33 19.17 12.54
C VAL A 181 1.63 18.76 13.27
N TRP A 182 2.75 19.37 12.91
CA TRP A 182 4.04 19.11 13.54
C TRP A 182 4.08 19.53 15.02
N GLU A 183 3.63 20.74 15.35
CA GLU A 183 3.57 21.24 16.74
C GLU A 183 2.70 20.33 17.62
N HIS A 184 1.57 19.86 17.09
CA HIS A 184 0.71 18.90 17.79
C HIS A 184 1.44 17.58 18.06
N ALA A 185 2.14 17.02 17.06
CA ALA A 185 2.91 15.78 17.23
C ALA A 185 4.07 15.93 18.22
N VAL A 186 4.79 17.06 18.19
CA VAL A 186 5.84 17.39 19.16
C VAL A 186 5.28 17.48 20.57
N GLN A 187 4.12 18.10 20.74
CA GLN A 187 3.47 18.20 22.04
C GLN A 187 3.04 16.84 22.57
N GLN A 188 2.47 15.98 21.73
CA GLN A 188 2.12 14.59 22.10
C GLN A 188 3.36 13.79 22.52
N CYS A 189 4.44 13.89 21.74
CA CYS A 189 5.73 13.25 22.07
C CYS A 189 6.29 13.70 23.42
N LYS A 190 6.23 15.00 23.73
CA LYS A 190 6.69 15.54 25.02
C LYS A 190 5.83 15.12 26.20
N GLN A 191 4.52 14.97 26.00
CA GLN A 191 3.57 14.59 27.04
C GLN A 191 3.69 13.10 27.41
N ASP A 192 3.98 12.25 26.42
CA ASP A 192 4.14 10.81 26.63
C ASP A 192 5.27 10.26 25.75
N LEU A 193 6.51 10.44 26.23
CA LEU A 193 7.70 9.96 25.52
C LEU A 193 7.73 8.45 25.29
N VAL A 194 7.02 7.68 26.13
CA VAL A 194 7.01 6.21 26.09
C VAL A 194 5.87 5.69 25.21
N GLY A 195 4.67 6.28 25.31
CA GLY A 195 3.49 5.87 24.55
C GLY A 195 3.30 6.58 23.22
N TYR A 196 4.09 7.60 22.88
CA TYR A 196 4.03 8.25 21.57
C TYR A 196 4.45 7.28 20.44
N ARG A 197 3.48 6.87 19.62
CA ARG A 197 3.66 5.91 18.53
C ARG A 197 4.11 6.54 17.20
N GLY A 198 3.98 7.87 17.06
CA GLY A 198 4.35 8.59 15.84
C GLY A 198 5.85 8.83 15.73
N ARG A 199 6.27 9.45 14.61
CA ARG A 199 7.69 9.82 14.38
C ARG A 199 7.90 11.29 14.11
N LEU A 200 6.89 12.01 13.64
CA LEU A 200 6.93 13.43 13.34
C LEU A 200 7.42 14.28 14.53
N GLY A 201 7.03 13.91 15.76
CA GLY A 201 7.43 14.61 16.99
C GLY A 201 8.93 14.54 17.33
N TYR A 202 9.70 13.65 16.68
CA TYR A 202 11.16 13.53 16.84
C TYR A 202 11.96 14.26 15.75
N VAL A 203 11.29 14.80 14.73
CA VAL A 203 11.94 15.46 13.59
C VAL A 203 11.81 16.97 13.73
N ARG A 204 12.82 17.75 13.32
CA ARG A 204 12.76 19.22 13.36
C ARG A 204 11.80 19.74 12.29
N PHE A 205 11.17 20.87 12.56
CA PHE A 205 10.26 21.50 11.61
C PHE A 205 10.98 21.84 10.29
N GLU A 206 12.22 22.32 10.37
CA GLU A 206 13.02 22.69 9.20
C GLU A 206 13.26 21.48 8.30
N ASP A 207 13.49 20.30 8.87
CA ASP A 207 13.73 19.07 8.14
C ASP A 207 12.48 18.63 7.36
N VAL A 208 11.32 18.68 8.02
CA VAL A 208 10.00 18.40 7.44
C VAL A 208 9.66 19.41 6.35
N LYS A 209 9.97 20.69 6.57
CA LYS A 209 9.70 21.77 5.62
C LYS A 209 10.43 21.52 4.30
N VAL A 210 11.68 21.03 4.32
CA VAL A 210 12.40 20.68 3.08
C VAL A 210 11.65 19.60 2.29
N ILE A 211 11.12 18.57 2.95
CA ILE A 211 10.34 17.51 2.30
C ILE A 211 9.05 18.06 1.69
N ASN A 212 8.32 18.88 2.45
CA ASN A 212 7.10 19.53 1.97
C ASN A 212 7.38 20.44 0.77
N ASP A 213 8.48 21.20 0.81
CA ASP A 213 8.83 22.11 -0.28
C ASP A 213 9.21 21.36 -1.56
N ALA A 214 9.94 20.24 -1.42
CA ALA A 214 10.31 19.37 -2.53
C ALA A 214 9.10 18.78 -3.26
N LEU A 215 8.01 18.48 -2.54
CA LEU A 215 6.77 17.94 -3.13
C LEU A 215 6.16 18.84 -4.21
N ARG A 216 6.45 20.15 -4.25
CA ARG A 216 6.00 21.01 -5.36
C ARG A 216 6.52 20.54 -6.72
N GLY A 217 7.71 19.93 -6.77
CA GLY A 217 8.25 19.34 -8.00
C GLY A 217 7.50 18.09 -8.47
N TYR A 218 6.87 17.37 -7.55
CA TYR A 218 6.15 16.10 -7.81
C TYR A 218 4.77 16.36 -8.41
N ASP A 219 4.27 17.60 -8.36
CA ASP A 219 3.10 18.05 -9.10
C ASP A 219 3.27 17.76 -10.60
N ALA A 220 4.50 17.83 -11.12
CA ALA A 220 4.81 17.53 -12.51
C ALA A 220 4.49 16.08 -12.95
N PHE A 221 4.37 15.14 -12.00
CA PHE A 221 3.93 13.76 -12.27
C PHE A 221 2.46 13.59 -11.96
N THR A 222 2.03 14.10 -10.80
CA THR A 222 0.66 13.93 -10.32
C THR A 222 -0.36 14.60 -11.23
N ASP A 223 -0.01 15.75 -11.83
CA ASP A 223 -0.87 16.47 -12.79
C ASP A 223 -0.97 15.79 -14.16
N GLN A 224 -0.17 14.75 -14.40
CA GLN A 224 -0.21 13.96 -15.64
C GLN A 224 -1.14 12.73 -15.53
N LEU A 225 -1.64 12.42 -14.33
CA LEU A 225 -2.43 11.22 -14.09
C LEU A 225 -3.87 11.38 -14.58
N ASP A 226 -4.37 10.37 -15.28
CA ASP A 226 -5.75 10.31 -15.75
C ASP A 226 -6.66 9.63 -14.71
N ALA A 227 -6.15 8.60 -14.02
CA ALA A 227 -6.79 7.96 -12.88
C ALA A 227 -5.81 7.65 -11.74
N PHE A 228 -6.35 7.44 -10.54
CA PHE A 228 -5.55 7.20 -9.33
C PHE A 228 -6.11 6.08 -8.46
N ILE A 229 -5.25 5.15 -8.04
CA ILE A 229 -5.55 4.08 -7.09
C ILE A 229 -4.76 4.34 -5.82
N HIS A 230 -5.45 4.42 -4.69
CA HIS A 230 -4.86 4.58 -3.37
C HIS A 230 -5.13 3.33 -2.53
N ILE A 231 -4.10 2.53 -2.28
CA ILE A 231 -4.11 1.46 -1.27
C ILE A 231 -3.82 2.10 0.09
N ASP A 232 -4.86 2.52 0.77
CA ASP A 232 -4.80 3.18 2.06
C ASP A 232 -4.82 2.15 3.20
N ALA A 233 -4.11 2.46 4.28
CA ALA A 233 -4.23 1.73 5.53
C ALA A 233 -5.22 2.48 6.43
N GLU A 234 -6.17 1.81 7.08
CA GLU A 234 -7.05 2.47 8.06
C GLU A 234 -6.22 3.20 9.12
N ASP A 235 -5.27 2.47 9.73
CA ASP A 235 -4.19 3.02 10.55
C ASP A 235 -2.85 2.94 9.79
N THR A 236 -2.16 4.07 9.64
CA THR A 236 -0.84 4.09 9.00
C THR A 236 0.20 3.28 9.78
N HIS A 237 0.00 3.01 11.07
CA HIS A 237 0.93 2.17 11.85
C HIS A 237 1.01 0.73 11.34
N PHE A 238 0.02 0.23 10.60
CA PHE A 238 0.09 -1.11 10.00
C PHE A 238 1.29 -1.27 9.06
N VAL A 239 1.87 -0.18 8.55
CA VAL A 239 3.09 -0.20 7.75
C VAL A 239 4.27 -0.88 8.46
N TYR A 240 4.36 -0.78 9.80
CA TYR A 240 5.41 -1.46 10.56
C TYR A 240 5.22 -2.98 10.46
N ASP A 241 4.03 -3.47 10.79
CA ASP A 241 3.71 -4.91 10.77
C ASP A 241 3.83 -5.49 9.35
N TRP A 242 3.28 -4.80 8.35
CA TRP A 242 3.36 -5.24 6.95
C TRP A 242 4.79 -5.27 6.43
N ARG A 243 5.62 -4.30 6.84
CA ARG A 243 7.03 -4.30 6.45
C ARG A 243 7.80 -5.42 7.15
N GLN A 244 7.48 -5.73 8.41
CA GLN A 244 8.06 -6.88 9.10
C GLN A 244 7.68 -8.20 8.42
N GLU A 245 6.41 -8.40 8.07
CA GLU A 245 5.95 -9.59 7.34
C GLU A 245 6.65 -9.73 5.98
N GLN A 246 6.78 -8.62 5.24
CA GLN A 246 7.52 -8.60 3.98
C GLN A 246 8.98 -9.02 4.17
N GLU A 247 9.65 -8.50 5.20
CA GLU A 247 11.05 -8.82 5.48
C GLU A 247 11.22 -10.27 5.93
N GLN A 248 10.31 -10.80 6.76
CA GLN A 248 10.30 -12.22 7.17
C GLN A 248 10.14 -13.15 5.97
N ASN A 249 9.24 -12.81 5.04
CA ASN A 249 9.06 -13.56 3.79
C ASN A 249 10.32 -13.52 2.91
N LEU A 250 11.02 -12.37 2.88
CA LEU A 250 12.28 -12.23 2.16
C LEU A 250 13.39 -13.08 2.78
N ILE A 251 13.52 -13.08 4.11
CA ILE A 251 14.48 -13.92 4.85
C ILE A 251 14.17 -15.40 4.61
N ALA A 252 12.91 -15.82 4.67
CA ALA A 252 12.50 -17.20 4.39
C ALA A 252 12.85 -17.62 2.95
N ALA A 253 12.76 -16.70 1.98
CA ALA A 253 13.03 -17.00 0.57
C ALA A 253 14.53 -16.91 0.18
N LYS A 254 15.30 -16.01 0.80
CA LYS A 254 16.68 -15.69 0.39
C LYS A 254 17.75 -15.90 1.46
N GLY A 255 17.36 -16.21 2.69
CA GLY A 255 18.25 -16.40 3.84
C GLY A 255 18.88 -15.13 4.40
N SER A 256 18.56 -13.94 3.87
CA SER A 256 19.08 -12.66 4.36
C SER A 256 18.03 -11.57 4.32
N GLY A 257 18.12 -10.61 5.25
CA GLY A 257 17.20 -9.49 5.41
C GLY A 257 17.56 -8.63 6.63
N MET A 258 16.75 -7.60 6.87
CA MET A 258 16.88 -6.69 8.00
C MET A 258 16.36 -7.31 9.31
N THR A 259 16.98 -6.98 10.44
CA THR A 259 16.43 -7.27 11.77
C THR A 259 15.17 -6.44 12.03
N VAL A 260 14.39 -6.82 13.06
CA VAL A 260 13.20 -6.08 13.48
C VAL A 260 13.51 -4.60 13.73
N GLU A 261 14.63 -4.31 14.40
CA GLU A 261 15.07 -2.94 14.72
C GLU A 261 15.48 -2.18 13.46
N GLN A 262 16.14 -2.84 12.51
CA GLN A 262 16.52 -2.25 11.23
C GLN A 262 15.29 -1.93 10.37
N VAL A 263 14.30 -2.81 10.35
CA VAL A 263 13.01 -2.57 9.68
C VAL A 263 12.30 -1.37 10.32
N ASN A 264 12.21 -1.32 11.65
CA ASN A 264 11.57 -0.20 12.34
C ASN A 264 12.28 1.12 12.03
N LYS A 265 13.61 1.16 12.15
CA LYS A 265 14.42 2.34 11.80
C LYS A 265 14.25 2.75 10.34
N PHE A 266 14.12 1.78 9.43
CA PHE A 266 13.85 2.04 8.03
C PHE A 266 12.49 2.72 7.86
N VAL A 267 11.42 2.16 8.42
CA VAL A 267 10.05 2.71 8.36
C VAL A 267 9.98 4.09 9.00
N ASP A 268 10.69 4.31 10.11
CA ASP A 268 10.77 5.59 10.80
C ASP A 268 11.25 6.72 9.89
N GLY A 269 12.11 6.40 8.91
CA GLY A 269 12.58 7.35 7.91
C GLY A 269 11.48 7.86 6.98
N TYR A 270 10.37 7.13 6.80
CA TYR A 270 9.23 7.48 5.93
C TYR A 270 8.02 7.98 6.71
N TYR A 271 7.85 7.48 7.94
CA TYR A 271 6.65 7.65 8.75
C TYR A 271 6.17 9.10 8.95
N PRO A 272 7.07 10.10 9.17
CA PRO A 272 6.66 11.51 9.26
C PRO A 272 5.87 11.99 8.04
N SER A 273 6.19 11.49 6.84
CA SER A 273 5.47 11.83 5.62
C SER A 273 4.07 11.21 5.58
N TYR A 274 3.87 10.01 6.13
CA TYR A 274 2.52 9.45 6.27
C TYR A 274 1.67 10.30 7.22
N GLU A 275 2.24 10.76 8.34
CA GLU A 275 1.55 11.63 9.30
C GLU A 275 1.15 12.98 8.68
N LEU A 276 1.98 13.52 7.77
CA LEU A 276 1.77 14.83 7.16
C LEU A 276 0.87 14.81 5.92
N PHE A 277 0.97 13.80 5.06
CA PHE A 277 0.40 13.87 3.71
C PHE A 277 -0.77 12.91 3.46
N THR A 278 -0.87 11.81 4.22
CA THR A 278 -1.92 10.80 4.01
C THR A 278 -3.32 11.39 4.17
N LYS A 279 -3.54 12.22 5.20
CA LYS A 279 -4.85 12.87 5.43
C LYS A 279 -5.28 13.75 4.26
N THR A 280 -4.34 14.44 3.61
CA THR A 280 -4.63 15.24 2.42
C THR A 280 -4.88 14.35 1.21
N LEU A 281 -4.09 13.29 1.03
CA LEU A 281 -4.30 12.32 -0.05
C LEU A 281 -5.69 11.67 0.02
N ARG A 282 -6.17 11.35 1.24
CA ARG A 282 -7.51 10.80 1.50
C ARG A 282 -8.65 11.71 1.05
N LYS A 283 -8.44 13.03 0.97
CA LYS A 283 -9.44 13.99 0.45
C LYS A 283 -9.57 13.93 -1.08
N GLY A 284 -8.59 13.35 -1.75
CA GLY A 284 -8.58 13.13 -3.19
C GLY A 284 -7.43 13.84 -3.89
N VAL A 285 -6.76 13.13 -4.80
CA VAL A 285 -5.58 13.63 -5.52
C VAL A 285 -5.93 14.65 -6.61
N PHE A 286 -7.15 14.52 -7.16
CA PHE A 286 -7.70 15.39 -8.20
C PHE A 286 -8.65 16.46 -7.64
N ALA A 287 -8.86 16.49 -6.31
CA ALA A 287 -9.69 17.50 -5.68
C ALA A 287 -9.16 18.91 -6.04
N PRO A 288 -10.03 19.87 -6.37
CA PRO A 288 -9.62 21.23 -6.69
C PRO A 288 -8.74 21.82 -5.58
N ARG A 289 -7.57 22.36 -5.96
CA ARG A 289 -6.68 23.05 -5.01
C ARG A 289 -7.39 24.34 -4.57
N GLN A 290 -7.89 24.37 -3.34
CA GLN A 290 -8.49 25.58 -2.78
C GLN A 290 -7.45 26.71 -2.80
N LYS A 291 -7.71 27.76 -3.58
CA LYS A 291 -6.99 29.03 -3.42
C LYS A 291 -7.68 29.84 -2.33
N PRO A 292 -6.93 30.56 -1.48
CA PRO A 292 -7.53 31.48 -0.51
C PRO A 292 -8.53 32.42 -1.20
N GLY A 293 -9.77 32.46 -0.72
CA GLY A 293 -10.82 33.35 -1.22
C GLY A 293 -11.61 32.87 -2.44
N GLN A 294 -11.41 31.65 -2.94
CA GLN A 294 -12.28 31.05 -3.98
C GLN A 294 -13.37 30.19 -3.35
N LEU A 295 -14.60 30.25 -3.91
CA LEU A 295 -15.66 29.29 -3.58
C LEU A 295 -15.21 27.88 -3.94
N GLU A 296 -15.62 26.88 -3.15
CA GLU A 296 -15.46 25.47 -3.53
C GLU A 296 -16.17 25.22 -4.87
N SER A 297 -15.46 24.59 -5.80
CA SER A 297 -16.06 24.13 -7.05
C SER A 297 -17.10 23.05 -6.73
N SER A 298 -18.30 23.16 -7.29
CA SER A 298 -19.33 22.11 -7.22
C SER A 298 -19.06 20.95 -8.20
N ASP A 299 -17.98 21.03 -8.99
CA ASP A 299 -17.57 19.95 -9.89
C ASP A 299 -16.94 18.81 -9.09
N ASP A 300 -17.70 17.73 -8.94
CA ASP A 300 -17.29 16.49 -8.28
C ASP A 300 -16.92 15.38 -9.28
N SER A 301 -16.88 15.67 -10.59
CA SER A 301 -16.52 14.68 -11.63
C SER A 301 -15.12 14.08 -11.45
N TRP A 302 -14.25 14.74 -10.69
CA TRP A 302 -12.93 14.24 -10.34
C TRP A 302 -12.97 13.01 -9.42
N ARG A 303 -14.08 12.78 -8.68
CA ARG A 303 -14.20 11.64 -7.76
C ARG A 303 -14.20 10.31 -8.50
N ASP A 304 -14.83 10.25 -9.68
CA ASP A 304 -14.91 9.04 -10.50
C ASP A 304 -13.55 8.64 -11.08
N ARG A 305 -12.56 9.53 -11.05
CA ARG A 305 -11.19 9.27 -11.51
C ARG A 305 -10.30 8.66 -10.44
N GLN A 306 -10.81 8.41 -9.24
CA GLN A 306 -10.01 7.86 -8.14
C GLN A 306 -10.70 6.73 -7.39
N LEU A 307 -9.93 5.70 -7.07
CA LEU A 307 -10.33 4.56 -6.24
C LEU A 307 -9.48 4.53 -4.98
N ARG A 308 -10.12 4.44 -3.81
CA ARG A 308 -9.45 4.26 -2.52
C ARG A 308 -9.85 2.90 -1.93
N LEU A 309 -8.90 1.98 -1.87
CA LEU A 309 -9.04 0.71 -1.19
C LEU A 309 -8.51 0.87 0.22
N ILE A 310 -9.33 0.60 1.24
CA ILE A 310 -8.94 0.75 2.64
C ILE A 310 -8.66 -0.63 3.21
N ASP A 311 -7.40 -0.88 3.52
CA ASP A 311 -7.00 -2.04 4.30
C ASP A 311 -7.20 -1.74 5.79
N ILE A 312 -8.17 -2.41 6.40
CA ILE A 312 -8.53 -2.29 7.82
C ILE A 312 -7.57 -3.04 8.76
N GLY A 313 -6.46 -3.54 8.21
CA GLY A 313 -5.47 -4.33 8.91
C GLY A 313 -5.99 -5.72 9.25
N ALA A 314 -5.05 -6.65 9.40
CA ALA A 314 -5.33 -7.84 10.18
C ALA A 314 -5.37 -7.40 11.66
N ARG A 315 -6.50 -6.87 12.15
CA ARG A 315 -6.80 -7.04 13.59
C ARG A 315 -6.53 -8.51 13.87
N GLY A 316 -5.64 -8.84 14.78
CA GLY A 316 -5.01 -10.17 14.91
C GLY A 316 -5.99 -11.35 15.02
N GLU A 317 -7.28 -11.09 15.18
CA GLU A 317 -8.33 -12.07 15.05
C GLU A 317 -9.15 -11.94 13.76
N ALA A 318 -9.39 -10.77 13.15
CA ALA A 318 -10.27 -10.64 11.97
C ALA A 318 -9.79 -11.40 10.73
N ARG A 319 -8.48 -11.55 10.52
CA ARG A 319 -7.92 -12.35 9.42
C ARG A 319 -8.05 -13.85 9.72
N CYS A 320 -7.70 -14.27 10.94
CA CYS A 320 -7.96 -15.64 11.40
C CYS A 320 -9.47 -15.96 11.44
N GLN A 321 -10.32 -15.01 11.82
CA GLN A 321 -11.77 -15.12 11.99
C GLN A 321 -12.49 -15.20 10.66
N ARG A 322 -12.07 -14.41 9.67
CA ARG A 322 -12.62 -14.48 8.30
C ARG A 322 -12.07 -15.65 7.50
N GLU A 323 -10.79 -16.02 7.70
CA GLU A 323 -10.14 -17.08 6.91
C GLU A 323 -10.40 -18.49 7.47
N THR A 324 -10.49 -18.67 8.80
CA THR A 324 -10.70 -20.01 9.40
C THR A 324 -12.09 -20.23 9.96
N GLY A 325 -12.96 -19.19 9.95
CA GLY A 325 -14.21 -19.24 10.70
C GLY A 325 -13.98 -19.56 12.18
N SER A 326 -12.78 -19.33 12.72
CA SER A 326 -12.39 -19.84 14.04
C SER A 326 -13.28 -19.32 15.16
N THR A 327 -13.78 -18.09 15.11
CA THR A 327 -14.80 -17.67 16.10
C THR A 327 -16.10 -18.45 15.92
N PHE A 328 -16.54 -18.76 14.70
CA PHE A 328 -17.70 -19.63 14.52
C PHE A 328 -17.43 -21.06 14.96
N VAL A 329 -16.28 -21.65 14.65
CA VAL A 329 -15.90 -23.00 15.06
C VAL A 329 -15.67 -23.08 16.57
N ILE A 330 -14.98 -22.10 17.17
CA ILE A 330 -14.79 -21.98 18.62
C ILE A 330 -16.15 -21.75 19.28
N ASN A 331 -16.98 -20.85 18.76
CA ASN A 331 -18.35 -20.66 19.27
C ASN A 331 -19.19 -21.93 19.08
N VAL A 332 -19.02 -22.73 18.03
CA VAL A 332 -19.69 -24.02 17.86
C VAL A 332 -19.20 -25.06 18.86
N LEU A 333 -17.89 -25.12 19.12
CA LEU A 333 -17.32 -26.02 20.12
C LEU A 333 -17.73 -25.61 21.55
N ILE A 334 -17.99 -24.32 21.76
CA ILE A 334 -18.28 -23.74 23.07
C ILE A 334 -19.78 -23.59 23.33
N GLU A 335 -20.60 -23.35 22.31
CA GLU A 335 -22.07 -23.27 22.34
C GLU A 335 -22.67 -24.48 21.61
N ALA A 336 -22.03 -25.65 21.72
CA ALA A 336 -22.43 -26.87 21.01
C ALA A 336 -23.91 -27.25 21.25
N ASP A 337 -24.46 -26.88 22.41
CA ASP A 337 -25.87 -27.05 22.78
C ASP A 337 -26.85 -26.16 21.98
N ARG A 338 -26.35 -25.09 21.34
CA ARG A 338 -27.14 -24.19 20.48
C ARG A 338 -27.04 -24.51 18.98
N VAL A 339 -26.19 -25.46 18.60
CA VAL A 339 -25.90 -25.78 17.20
C VAL A 339 -26.72 -26.97 16.76
N ILE A 340 -27.53 -26.79 15.72
CA ILE A 340 -28.31 -27.86 15.10
C ILE A 340 -27.54 -28.38 13.88
N ASN A 341 -27.14 -29.65 13.91
CA ASN A 341 -26.58 -30.29 12.72
C ASN A 341 -27.71 -30.56 11.71
N LEU A 342 -27.60 -29.95 10.51
CA LEU A 342 -28.60 -30.09 9.44
C LEU A 342 -28.36 -31.31 8.53
N ARG A 343 -27.28 -32.09 8.71
CA ARG A 343 -26.94 -33.26 7.87
C ARG A 343 -26.37 -34.43 8.70
N ASP A 344 -26.56 -35.66 8.21
CA ASP A 344 -26.27 -36.89 8.98
C ASP A 344 -24.76 -37.16 9.20
N GLU A 345 -23.88 -36.74 8.28
CA GLU A 345 -22.42 -36.88 8.41
C GLU A 345 -21.69 -35.57 8.01
N PRO A 346 -20.83 -35.02 8.88
CA PRO A 346 -20.01 -33.87 8.51
C PRO A 346 -18.85 -34.29 7.59
N GLU A 347 -18.73 -33.59 6.46
CA GLU A 347 -17.61 -33.76 5.52
C GLU A 347 -16.33 -33.09 6.07
N VAL A 348 -15.21 -33.82 6.07
CA VAL A 348 -13.90 -33.27 6.46
C VAL A 348 -13.29 -32.53 5.27
N ILE A 349 -13.41 -31.20 5.25
CA ILE A 349 -12.78 -30.36 4.22
C ILE A 349 -11.46 -29.81 4.77
N ASN A 350 -10.34 -30.21 4.19
CA ASN A 350 -9.04 -29.56 4.40
C ASN A 350 -9.00 -28.25 3.60
N THR A 351 -9.51 -27.15 4.16
CA THR A 351 -9.55 -25.86 3.47
C THR A 351 -8.17 -25.19 3.47
N LEU A 352 -7.58 -25.08 2.28
CA LEU A 352 -6.62 -24.02 1.99
C LEU A 352 -7.42 -22.86 1.36
N SER A 353 -7.79 -21.89 2.19
CA SER A 353 -8.31 -20.57 1.81
C SER A 353 -9.44 -20.52 0.75
N GLU A 354 -10.70 -20.72 1.15
CA GLU A 354 -11.89 -20.18 0.43
C GLU A 354 -13.00 -19.81 1.45
N SER A 355 -13.44 -18.54 1.39
CA SER A 355 -14.61 -17.87 2.00
C SER A 355 -15.16 -18.32 3.38
N GLY A 356 -15.14 -17.39 4.34
CA GLY A 356 -15.58 -17.53 5.74
C GLY A 356 -17.08 -17.61 6.02
N SER A 357 -17.86 -18.29 5.18
CA SER A 357 -19.23 -18.71 5.52
C SER A 357 -19.28 -20.23 5.40
N VAL A 358 -19.27 -20.95 6.52
CA VAL A 358 -19.48 -22.39 6.49
C VAL A 358 -20.98 -22.68 6.25
N PRO A 359 -21.39 -23.24 5.09
CA PRO A 359 -22.82 -23.37 4.76
C PRO A 359 -23.60 -24.29 5.69
N TRP A 360 -22.91 -25.10 6.49
CA TRP A 360 -23.46 -26.07 7.42
C TRP A 360 -23.78 -25.49 8.80
N LEU A 361 -23.41 -24.23 9.07
CA LEU A 361 -23.61 -23.60 10.37
C LEU A 361 -24.56 -22.42 10.28
N THR A 362 -25.65 -22.46 11.04
CA THR A 362 -26.56 -21.32 11.26
C THR A 362 -26.65 -21.07 12.75
N LEU A 363 -26.35 -19.84 13.19
CA LEU A 363 -26.64 -19.41 14.55
C LEU A 363 -28.11 -18.94 14.60
N PRO A 364 -28.91 -19.37 15.58
CA PRO A 364 -30.27 -18.87 15.74
C PRO A 364 -30.24 -17.35 15.96
N GLY A 365 -31.03 -16.60 15.18
CA GLY A 365 -30.99 -15.12 15.12
C GLY A 365 -31.34 -14.36 16.41
N ASN A 366 -31.50 -15.05 17.54
CA ASN A 366 -31.69 -14.45 18.86
C ASN A 366 -30.39 -14.31 19.66
N ASP A 367 -29.24 -14.76 19.13
CA ASP A 367 -27.97 -14.65 19.84
C ASP A 367 -27.47 -13.19 19.90
N PRO A 368 -26.94 -12.73 21.04
CA PRO A 368 -26.47 -11.36 21.21
C PRO A 368 -25.23 -11.08 20.34
N VAL A 369 -25.35 -10.11 19.42
CA VAL A 369 -24.24 -9.57 18.63
C VAL A 369 -23.68 -8.33 19.34
N LYS A 370 -22.37 -8.31 19.60
CA LYS A 370 -21.68 -7.17 20.22
C LYS A 370 -20.88 -6.41 19.16
N GLU A 371 -20.98 -5.09 19.14
CA GLU A 371 -20.25 -4.22 18.19
C GLU A 371 -18.76 -4.08 18.54
N GLU A 372 -18.40 -4.31 19.80
CA GLU A 372 -17.04 -4.22 20.32
C GLU A 372 -16.62 -5.52 21.02
N TYR A 373 -15.32 -5.67 21.23
CA TYR A 373 -14.77 -6.79 21.99
C TYR A 373 -15.24 -6.72 23.46
N TYR A 374 -15.70 -7.85 23.99
CA TYR A 374 -16.22 -7.96 25.34
C TYR A 374 -15.39 -8.96 26.17
N ALA A 375 -15.43 -8.81 27.50
CA ALA A 375 -14.82 -9.77 28.39
C ALA A 375 -15.62 -11.08 28.37
N ILE A 376 -15.01 -12.16 27.86
CA ILE A 376 -15.64 -13.47 27.71
C ILE A 376 -16.23 -13.95 29.05
N GLU A 377 -15.51 -13.75 30.15
CA GLU A 377 -15.91 -14.15 31.49
C GLU A 377 -17.13 -13.41 32.03
N GLN A 378 -17.53 -12.28 31.41
CA GLN A 378 -18.69 -11.49 31.83
C GLN A 378 -19.98 -11.84 31.07
N GLU A 379 -19.85 -12.39 29.86
CA GLU A 379 -20.97 -12.55 28.94
C GLU A 379 -21.34 -14.01 28.68
N TRP A 380 -20.40 -14.94 28.88
CA TRP A 380 -20.62 -16.35 28.54
C TRP A 380 -21.22 -17.17 29.69
N PRO A 381 -22.11 -18.14 29.42
CA PRO A 381 -22.61 -19.06 30.44
C PRO A 381 -21.49 -19.86 31.10
N GLU A 382 -21.68 -20.23 32.37
CA GLU A 382 -20.69 -20.98 33.15
C GLU A 382 -20.27 -22.30 32.45
N GLU A 383 -21.22 -22.98 31.79
CA GLU A 383 -20.95 -24.21 31.06
C GLU A 383 -20.01 -23.98 29.86
N SER A 384 -20.20 -22.88 29.13
CA SER A 384 -19.32 -22.44 28.03
C SER A 384 -17.91 -22.08 28.55
N LEU A 385 -17.82 -21.43 29.72
CA LEU A 385 -16.55 -21.13 30.38
C LEU A 385 -15.82 -22.41 30.83
N MET A 386 -16.56 -23.41 31.36
CA MET A 386 -16.00 -24.71 31.72
C MET A 386 -15.46 -25.46 30.50
N ARG A 387 -16.20 -25.49 29.39
CA ARG A 387 -15.74 -26.06 28.11
C ARG A 387 -14.47 -25.37 27.62
N ARG A 388 -14.47 -24.03 27.59
CA ARG A 388 -13.29 -23.23 27.23
C ARG A 388 -12.08 -23.62 28.08
N LYS A 389 -12.23 -23.65 29.41
CA LYS A 389 -11.15 -24.00 30.33
C LYS A 389 -10.58 -25.40 30.07
N ALA A 390 -11.42 -26.36 29.68
CA ALA A 390 -10.99 -27.72 29.32
C ALA A 390 -10.23 -27.78 27.99
N TYR A 391 -10.61 -26.99 26.99
CA TYR A 391 -10.00 -27.01 25.65
C TYR A 391 -8.75 -26.14 25.51
N MET A 392 -8.63 -25.04 26.26
CA MET A 392 -7.52 -24.09 26.11
C MET A 392 -6.12 -24.71 26.24
N PRO A 393 -5.87 -25.67 27.16
CA PRO A 393 -4.57 -26.35 27.22
C PRO A 393 -4.20 -27.11 25.94
N LEU A 394 -5.17 -27.80 25.31
CA LEU A 394 -4.95 -28.52 24.05
C LEU A 394 -4.67 -27.57 22.89
N VAL A 395 -5.33 -26.40 22.88
CA VAL A 395 -5.08 -25.35 21.88
C VAL A 395 -3.66 -24.80 22.04
N GLU A 396 -3.18 -24.63 23.28
CA GLU A 396 -1.83 -24.13 23.55
C GLU A 396 -0.74 -25.16 23.24
N GLU A 397 -0.97 -26.43 23.56
CA GLU A 397 -0.09 -27.55 23.18
C GLU A 397 0.07 -27.62 21.65
N ARG A 398 -1.03 -27.53 20.89
CA ARG A 398 -1.01 -27.56 19.43
C ARG A 398 -0.30 -26.33 18.82
N LYS A 399 -0.41 -25.16 19.46
CA LYS A 399 0.36 -23.96 19.07
C LYS A 399 1.87 -24.16 19.30
N GLN A 400 2.25 -24.89 20.34
CA GLN A 400 3.65 -25.22 20.62
C GLN A 400 4.19 -26.28 19.64
N GLU A 401 3.40 -27.30 19.30
CA GLU A 401 3.75 -28.29 18.27
C GLU A 401 3.91 -27.66 16.88
N GLY A 402 3.03 -26.74 16.51
CA GLY A 402 3.11 -25.98 15.25
C GLY A 402 4.36 -25.11 15.14
N ARG A 403 4.97 -24.69 16.27
CA ARG A 403 6.28 -23.99 16.29
C ARG A 403 7.48 -24.92 16.12
N LEU A 404 7.33 -26.20 16.44
CA LEU A 404 8.37 -27.23 16.27
C LEU A 404 8.28 -27.96 14.92
N GLY A 405 7.17 -27.81 14.21
CA GLY A 405 6.94 -28.41 12.89
C GLY A 405 7.54 -27.62 11.73
N LYS A 406 8.86 -27.73 11.53
CA LYS A 406 9.57 -27.82 10.22
C LYS A 406 11.09 -27.79 10.45
N ALA A 407 11.58 -28.82 11.13
CA ALA A 407 12.97 -29.25 11.03
C ALA A 407 13.00 -30.55 10.23
N PHE A 408 13.00 -30.43 8.90
CA PHE A 408 13.53 -31.43 7.96
C PHE A 408 14.06 -30.69 6.73
#